data_AF-A0A6B0V6R1-F1
#
_entry.id   AF-A0A6B0V6R1-F1
#
_cell.length_a   1.000
_cell.length_b   1.000
_cell.length_c   1.000
_cell.angle_alpha   90.00
_cell.angle_beta   90.00
_cell.angle_gamma   90.00
#
_symmetry.space_group_name_H-M   'P 1'
#
loop_
_entity.id
_entity.type
_entity.pdbx_description
1 polymer ?
#
loop_
_entity_poly.entity_id
_entity_poly.type
_entity_poly.pdbx_seq_one_letter_code
_entity_poly.pdbx_strand_id
1 'polypeptide(L)'
;FVSHGEGEDTWQVGVRMVLDNKYQTLFLEYHRNQNASLDVYLQTFLNSANLFFRDIKNRSIEFVLVGTYNMTLNESSTFLSNKRSTEEYLYELHEFGSKHNFPSDDLVFFLHPYQLAAIDEFKTSFFDGFCNTRGYGFGQDDARTFSGVSMAARQFARLLSANADNISGCQKSTYLMANNRYSQNEHTLSNCSKRNIQNKLQIIKNCSCLRTGYSGPVNWTYLPSDFLAKEDTCTLKNENYTFHNQFGKGHTKAFVFNCSIACSENVTNDISVILAPDGTKSDQCLLCLAGKCTKPRLDQ
;
A
#
# COMPACT_ATOMS: atom_id res chain seq x y z
N PHE A 1 -13.80 11.88 -4.82
CA PHE A 1 -14.34 10.64 -4.26
C PHE A 1 -15.48 10.21 -5.14
N VAL A 2 -15.35 9.06 -5.80
CA VAL A 2 -16.51 8.46 -6.46
C VAL A 2 -17.46 8.12 -5.32
N SER A 3 -18.62 8.75 -5.31
CA SER A 3 -19.77 8.30 -4.54
C SER A 3 -19.94 6.82 -4.86
N HIS A 4 -19.52 5.95 -3.95
CA HIS A 4 -19.96 4.56 -3.97
C HIS A 4 -21.49 4.63 -3.98
N GLY A 5 -22.10 4.10 -5.04
CA GLY A 5 -23.54 4.14 -5.19
C GLY A 5 -24.19 3.67 -3.90
N GLU A 6 -25.08 4.48 -3.36
CA GLU A 6 -26.05 4.03 -2.36
C GLU A 6 -26.74 2.79 -2.96
N GLY A 7 -26.37 1.59 -2.49
CA GLY A 7 -27.05 0.35 -2.91
C GLY A 7 -26.24 -0.95 -2.97
N GLU A 8 -24.91 -0.95 -2.95
CA GLU A 8 -24.12 -2.20 -2.80
C GLU A 8 -23.41 -2.20 -1.43
N ASP A 9 -23.78 -3.12 -0.54
CA ASP A 9 -23.14 -3.29 0.76
C ASP A 9 -21.62 -3.51 0.61
N THR A 10 -20.76 -2.56 1.00
CA THR A 10 -19.30 -2.77 0.99
C THR A 10 -18.90 -3.85 2.00
N TRP A 11 -18.09 -4.82 1.57
CA TRP A 11 -17.41 -5.73 2.48
C TRP A 11 -16.09 -5.16 2.95
N GLN A 12 -15.84 -5.26 4.25
CA GLN A 12 -14.64 -4.73 4.87
C GLN A 12 -13.76 -5.85 5.41
N VAL A 13 -12.49 -5.82 5.01
CA VAL A 13 -11.41 -6.67 5.52
C VAL A 13 -10.66 -5.87 6.57
N GLY A 14 -10.77 -6.29 7.83
CA GLY A 14 -10.02 -5.67 8.93
C GLY A 14 -8.55 -6.01 8.84
N VAL A 15 -7.69 -4.99 8.75
CA VAL A 15 -6.24 -5.10 8.73
C VAL A 15 -5.68 -4.67 10.08
N ARG A 16 -4.91 -5.56 10.71
CA ARG A 16 -4.09 -5.29 11.87
C ARG A 16 -2.65 -5.07 11.44
N MET A 17 -2.14 -3.85 11.64
CA MET A 17 -0.77 -3.52 11.30
C MET A 17 0.17 -3.90 12.44
N VAL A 18 1.27 -4.58 12.13
CA VAL A 18 2.32 -4.91 13.08
C VAL A 18 3.58 -4.15 12.67
N LEU A 19 4.19 -3.43 13.60
CA LEU A 19 5.30 -2.52 13.30
C LEU A 19 6.49 -2.84 14.18
N ASP A 20 7.67 -2.99 13.57
CA ASP A 20 8.92 -3.10 14.32
C ASP A 20 9.33 -1.75 14.94
N ASN A 21 10.24 -1.79 15.90
CA ASN A 21 10.70 -0.59 16.61
C ASN A 21 11.38 0.44 15.68
N LYS A 22 12.08 0.01 14.62
CA LYS A 22 12.71 0.92 13.66
C LYS A 22 11.67 1.62 12.80
N TYR A 23 10.61 0.92 12.35
CA TYR A 23 9.49 1.54 11.65
C TYR A 23 8.86 2.66 12.49
N GLN A 24 8.56 2.37 13.75
CA GLN A 24 8.00 3.35 14.70
C GLN A 24 8.93 4.57 14.88
N THR A 25 10.24 4.32 15.00
CA THR A 25 11.25 5.38 15.15
C THR A 25 11.29 6.28 13.93
N LEU A 26 11.31 5.72 12.71
CA LEU A 26 11.34 6.48 11.47
C LEU A 26 10.08 7.35 11.29
N PHE A 27 8.90 6.78 11.60
CA PHE A 27 7.66 7.54 11.59
C PHE A 27 7.75 8.76 12.50
N LEU A 28 8.19 8.57 13.74
CA LEU A 28 8.32 9.65 14.72
C LEU A 28 9.36 10.68 14.30
N GLU A 29 10.49 10.26 13.74
CA GLU A 29 11.56 11.15 13.27
C GLU A 29 11.07 12.08 12.15
N TYR A 30 10.38 11.52 11.14
CA TYR A 30 9.93 12.30 9.99
C TYR A 30 8.71 13.18 10.31
N HIS A 31 7.73 12.64 11.03
CA HIS A 31 6.46 13.33 11.27
C HIS A 31 6.41 14.14 12.58
N ARG A 32 7.53 14.23 13.33
CA ARG A 32 7.59 14.91 14.63
C ARG A 32 6.96 16.30 14.65
N ASN A 33 7.13 17.06 13.56
CA ASN A 33 6.68 18.45 13.44
C ASN A 33 5.35 18.60 12.68
N GLN A 34 4.72 17.50 12.27
CA GLN A 34 3.55 17.50 11.40
C GLN A 34 2.23 17.22 12.15
N ASN A 35 2.26 17.06 13.48
CA ASN A 35 1.13 16.58 14.30
C ASN A 35 0.46 15.33 13.70
N ALA A 36 1.23 14.50 12.97
CA ALA A 36 0.69 13.33 12.31
C ALA A 36 0.44 12.21 13.32
N SER A 37 -0.69 11.53 13.19
CA SER A 37 -0.98 10.33 13.97
C SER A 37 -0.59 9.09 13.17
N LEU A 38 0.07 8.14 13.84
CA LEU A 38 0.48 6.87 13.24
C LEU A 38 -0.73 6.10 12.69
N ASP A 39 -1.82 6.01 13.45
CA ASP A 39 -3.04 5.35 12.97
C ASP A 39 -3.63 6.07 11.74
N VAL A 40 -3.48 7.40 11.66
CA VAL A 40 -3.92 8.16 10.48
C VAL A 40 -3.05 7.87 9.27
N TYR A 41 -1.73 7.77 9.46
CA TYR A 41 -0.80 7.33 8.42
C TYR A 41 -1.14 5.92 7.93
N LEU A 42 -1.35 4.97 8.83
CA LEU A 42 -1.66 3.58 8.47
C LEU A 42 -3.02 3.44 7.78
N GLN A 43 -4.03 4.19 8.21
CA GLN A 43 -5.31 4.23 7.50
C GLN A 43 -5.15 4.87 6.11
N THR A 44 -4.32 5.91 5.98
CA THR A 44 -4.01 6.54 4.68
C THR A 44 -3.28 5.57 3.74
N PHE A 45 -2.39 4.75 4.29
CA PHE A 45 -1.72 3.66 3.57
C PHE A 45 -2.76 2.66 3.03
N LEU A 46 -3.73 2.25 3.86
CA LEU A 46 -4.82 1.37 3.44
C LEU A 46 -5.75 2.03 2.41
N ASN A 47 -6.08 3.31 2.56
CA ASN A 47 -6.88 4.07 1.59
C ASN A 47 -6.21 4.03 0.20
N SER A 48 -4.89 4.15 0.16
CA SER A 48 -4.11 4.06 -1.07
C SER A 48 -4.11 2.64 -1.63
N ALA A 49 -3.97 1.61 -0.78
CA ALA A 49 -4.07 0.21 -1.19
C ALA A 49 -5.48 -0.13 -1.75
N ASN A 50 -6.56 0.42 -1.17
CA ASN A 50 -7.93 0.25 -1.64
C ASN A 50 -8.13 0.69 -3.09
N LEU A 51 -7.37 1.67 -3.57
CA LEU A 51 -7.45 2.15 -4.96
C LEU A 51 -7.13 1.07 -5.99
N PHE A 52 -6.36 0.04 -5.63
CA PHE A 52 -6.02 -1.08 -6.51
C PHE A 52 -7.20 -2.05 -6.70
N PHE A 53 -8.15 -2.04 -5.76
CA PHE A 53 -9.31 -2.94 -5.70
C PHE A 53 -10.61 -2.27 -6.17
N ARG A 54 -10.58 -0.96 -6.46
CA ARG A 54 -11.77 -0.14 -6.83
C ARG A 54 -12.58 -0.64 -8.03
N ASP A 55 -11.95 -1.40 -8.92
CA ASP A 55 -12.58 -1.91 -10.16
C ASP A 55 -13.18 -3.32 -9.99
N ILE A 56 -13.19 -3.87 -8.77
CA ILE A 56 -13.88 -5.14 -8.47
C ILE A 56 -15.39 -4.87 -8.48
N LYS A 57 -16.12 -5.61 -9.32
CA LYS A 57 -17.57 -5.45 -9.53
C LYS A 57 -18.39 -6.33 -8.57
N ASN A 58 -19.71 -6.13 -8.54
CA ASN A 58 -20.75 -6.84 -7.78
C ASN A 58 -20.81 -6.54 -6.28
N ARG A 59 -19.66 -6.34 -5.65
CA ARG A 59 -19.57 -5.88 -4.27
C ARG A 59 -18.21 -5.23 -4.05
N SER A 60 -18.21 -4.00 -3.57
CA SER A 60 -16.98 -3.31 -3.16
C SER A 60 -16.31 -4.05 -2.01
N ILE A 61 -14.98 -4.07 -2.05
CA ILE A 61 -14.13 -4.49 -0.94
C ILE A 61 -13.31 -3.31 -0.47
N GLU A 62 -13.16 -3.20 0.84
CA GLU A 62 -12.36 -2.18 1.48
C GLU A 62 -11.50 -2.79 2.60
N PHE A 63 -10.23 -2.42 2.65
CA PHE A 63 -9.32 -2.74 3.74
C PHE A 63 -9.36 -1.63 4.78
N VAL A 64 -9.60 -2.01 6.04
CA VAL A 64 -9.88 -1.08 7.14
C VAL A 64 -8.95 -1.31 8.32
N LEU A 65 -8.38 -0.27 8.93
CA LEU A 65 -7.50 -0.44 10.08
C LEU A 65 -8.32 -0.86 11.31
N VAL A 66 -8.10 -2.06 11.83
CA VAL A 66 -8.78 -2.58 13.04
C VAL A 66 -7.87 -2.63 14.27
N GLY A 67 -6.57 -2.42 14.08
CA GLY A 67 -5.63 -2.30 15.18
C GLY A 67 -4.19 -2.16 14.73
N THR A 68 -3.39 -1.65 15.65
CA THR A 68 -1.94 -1.48 15.47
C THR A 68 -1.25 -2.21 16.61
N TYR A 69 -0.24 -3.03 16.30
CA TYR A 69 0.64 -3.65 17.28
C TYR A 69 2.06 -3.12 17.11
N ASN A 70 2.52 -2.38 18.10
CA ASN A 70 3.88 -1.86 18.16
C ASN A 70 4.76 -2.86 18.88
N MET A 71 5.65 -3.53 18.14
CA MET A 71 6.63 -4.42 18.75
C MET A 71 7.55 -3.62 19.69
N THR A 72 7.85 -4.21 20.84
CA THR A 72 8.94 -3.78 21.70
C THR A 72 10.28 -3.98 21.00
N LEU A 73 11.34 -3.35 21.54
CA LEU A 73 12.70 -3.53 21.04
C LEU A 73 13.10 -5.02 21.05
N ASN A 74 12.82 -5.74 22.14
CA ASN A 74 13.17 -7.15 22.29
C ASN A 74 12.39 -8.06 21.31
N GLU A 75 11.09 -7.81 21.14
CA GLU A 75 10.28 -8.51 20.13
C GLU A 75 10.83 -8.27 18.72
N SER A 76 11.12 -7.02 18.38
CA SER A 76 11.69 -6.65 17.07
C SER A 76 13.02 -7.37 16.82
N SER A 77 13.95 -7.30 17.78
CA SER A 77 15.25 -7.97 17.67
C SER A 77 15.11 -9.49 17.53
N THR A 78 14.18 -10.11 18.25
CA THR A 78 13.93 -11.55 18.18
C THR A 78 13.32 -11.93 16.83
N PHE A 79 12.27 -11.24 16.41
CA PHE A 79 11.54 -11.48 15.16
C PHE A 79 12.45 -11.37 13.93
N LEU A 80 13.33 -10.36 13.93
CA LEU A 80 14.23 -10.06 12.82
C LEU A 80 15.56 -10.82 12.84
N SER A 81 15.80 -11.63 13.88
CA SER A 81 17.05 -12.36 13.98
C SER A 81 17.14 -13.49 12.95
N ASN A 82 18.12 -13.37 12.04
CA ASN A 82 18.71 -14.42 11.20
C ASN A 82 17.75 -15.45 10.57
N LYS A 83 16.66 -15.01 9.94
CA LYS A 83 15.86 -15.90 9.09
C LYS A 83 16.50 -16.08 7.72
N ARG A 84 16.44 -17.29 7.19
CA ARG A 84 17.11 -17.71 5.96
C ARG A 84 16.21 -17.66 4.72
N SER A 85 14.91 -17.45 4.89
CA SER A 85 13.95 -17.45 3.80
C SER A 85 12.72 -16.58 4.10
N THR A 86 11.97 -16.24 3.03
CA THR A 86 10.67 -15.56 3.15
C THR A 86 9.66 -16.35 3.99
N GLU A 87 9.70 -17.68 3.86
CA GLU A 87 8.79 -18.60 4.55
C GLU A 87 9.03 -18.58 6.07
N GLU A 88 10.29 -18.56 6.50
CA GLU A 88 10.65 -18.44 7.91
C GLU A 88 10.12 -17.15 8.55
N TYR A 89 10.23 -16.00 7.85
CA TYR A 89 9.64 -14.74 8.33
C TYR A 89 8.12 -14.83 8.44
N LEU A 90 7.47 -15.46 7.46
CA LEU A 90 6.02 -15.54 7.40
C LEU A 90 5.45 -16.44 8.52
N TYR A 91 6.07 -17.59 8.77
CA TYR A 91 5.66 -18.46 9.88
C TYR A 91 5.99 -17.84 11.25
N GLU A 92 7.12 -17.15 11.39
CA GLU A 92 7.41 -16.41 12.62
C GLU A 92 6.33 -15.37 12.90
N LEU A 93 5.83 -14.67 11.87
CA LEU A 93 4.76 -13.68 12.03
C LEU A 93 3.42 -14.32 12.45
N HIS A 94 3.12 -15.50 11.91
CA HIS A 94 1.95 -16.28 12.32
C HIS A 94 2.04 -16.74 13.79
N GLU A 95 3.19 -17.28 14.19
CA GLU A 95 3.44 -17.69 15.58
C GLU A 95 3.42 -16.50 16.54
N PHE A 96 3.99 -15.37 16.12
CA PHE A 96 3.92 -14.11 16.84
C PHE A 96 2.47 -13.69 17.07
N GLY A 97 1.65 -13.64 16.02
CA GLY A 97 0.24 -13.28 16.15
C GLY A 97 -0.54 -14.24 17.05
N SER A 98 -0.24 -15.54 16.98
CA SER A 98 -0.82 -16.56 17.84
C SER A 98 -0.45 -16.34 19.32
N LYS A 99 0.83 -16.07 19.62
CA LYS A 99 1.31 -15.78 20.97
C LYS A 99 0.65 -14.53 21.58
N HIS A 100 0.37 -13.53 20.74
CA HIS A 100 -0.28 -12.28 21.14
C HIS A 100 -1.82 -12.31 21.02
N ASN A 101 -2.41 -13.48 20.74
CA ASN A 101 -3.85 -13.68 20.60
C ASN A 101 -4.52 -12.71 19.61
N PHE A 102 -3.88 -12.47 18.47
CA PHE A 102 -4.49 -11.67 17.42
C PHE A 102 -5.77 -12.37 16.91
N PRO A 103 -6.88 -11.62 16.69
CA PRO A 103 -8.11 -12.21 16.17
C PRO A 103 -7.89 -12.90 14.83
N SER A 104 -8.39 -14.13 14.67
CA SER A 104 -8.32 -14.88 13.41
C SER A 104 -9.11 -14.24 12.25
N ASP A 105 -10.00 -13.31 12.59
CA ASP A 105 -10.84 -12.52 11.68
C ASP A 105 -10.11 -11.30 11.10
N ASP A 106 -8.91 -11.01 11.59
CA ASP A 106 -8.05 -9.95 11.10
C ASP A 106 -7.09 -10.47 10.04
N LEU A 107 -6.85 -9.66 9.02
CA LEU A 107 -5.67 -9.74 8.19
C LEU A 107 -4.52 -9.06 8.95
N VAL A 108 -3.49 -9.80 9.31
CA VAL A 108 -2.32 -9.27 10.01
C VAL A 108 -1.24 -8.93 9.00
N PHE A 109 -0.77 -7.67 8.98
CA PHE A 109 0.23 -7.21 8.05
C PHE A 109 1.41 -6.54 8.75
N PHE A 110 2.60 -7.12 8.61
CA PHE A 110 3.83 -6.55 9.18
C PHE A 110 4.49 -5.58 8.21
N LEU A 111 4.76 -4.35 8.68
CA LEU A 111 5.48 -3.33 7.94
C LEU A 111 6.87 -3.13 8.54
N HIS A 112 7.88 -3.07 7.67
CA HIS A 112 9.27 -2.84 8.06
C HIS A 112 10.03 -1.93 7.08
N PRO A 113 11.06 -1.20 7.53
CA PRO A 113 11.75 -0.23 6.67
C PRO A 113 12.97 -0.78 5.92
N TYR A 114 13.55 -1.89 6.36
CA TYR A 114 14.78 -2.43 5.78
C TYR A 114 14.53 -3.44 4.68
N GLN A 115 15.53 -3.62 3.81
CA GLN A 115 15.53 -4.71 2.86
C GLN A 115 15.95 -6.00 3.57
N LEU A 116 15.02 -6.94 3.63
CA LEU A 116 15.25 -8.28 4.16
C LEU A 116 15.89 -9.16 3.08
N ALA A 117 16.94 -9.89 3.44
CA ALA A 117 17.66 -10.77 2.52
C ALA A 117 16.78 -11.95 2.06
N ALA A 118 17.00 -12.42 0.82
CA ALA A 118 16.34 -13.61 0.26
C ALA A 118 14.79 -13.57 0.31
N ILE A 119 14.20 -12.40 0.07
CA ILE A 119 12.76 -12.26 -0.10
C ILE A 119 12.33 -12.51 -1.54
N ASP A 120 11.44 -13.48 -1.71
CA ASP A 120 10.53 -13.53 -2.84
C ASP A 120 9.27 -12.73 -2.45
N GLU A 121 9.11 -11.54 -3.01
CA GLU A 121 7.99 -10.64 -2.70
C GLU A 121 6.63 -11.29 -2.99
N PHE A 122 6.54 -12.25 -3.91
CA PHE A 122 5.29 -12.99 -4.11
C PHE A 122 5.02 -14.01 -3.00
N LYS A 123 5.93 -14.22 -2.06
CA LYS A 123 5.76 -15.20 -0.98
C LYS A 123 5.74 -14.55 0.41
N THR A 124 5.65 -13.23 0.49
CA THR A 124 5.55 -12.51 1.77
C THR A 124 4.14 -12.54 2.35
N SER A 125 3.25 -13.40 1.86
CA SER A 125 1.93 -13.65 2.44
C SER A 125 1.47 -15.08 2.17
N PHE A 126 0.63 -15.62 3.05
CA PHE A 126 0.00 -16.90 2.81
C PHE A 126 -1.06 -16.75 1.72
N PHE A 127 -0.88 -17.48 0.62
CA PHE A 127 -1.89 -17.53 -0.43
C PHE A 127 -3.21 -18.05 0.13
N ASP A 128 -4.32 -17.38 -0.21
CA ASP A 128 -5.68 -17.74 0.25
C ASP A 128 -5.85 -17.77 1.79
N GLY A 129 -4.95 -17.09 2.51
CA GLY A 129 -4.89 -17.15 3.98
C GLY A 129 -5.99 -16.38 4.71
N PHE A 130 -6.65 -15.41 4.07
CA PHE A 130 -7.69 -14.61 4.72
C PHE A 130 -8.95 -15.46 4.99
N CYS A 131 -9.55 -15.29 6.19
CA CYS A 131 -10.61 -16.17 6.73
C CYS A 131 -10.19 -17.65 6.78
N ASN A 132 -8.91 -17.97 6.96
CA ASN A 132 -8.44 -19.36 6.99
C ASN A 132 -7.21 -19.55 7.90
N THR A 133 -7.28 -19.00 9.13
CA THR A 133 -6.25 -18.96 10.20
C THR A 133 -4.86 -18.43 9.82
N ARG A 134 -4.56 -18.26 8.54
CA ARG A 134 -3.28 -17.85 7.97
C ARG A 134 -3.38 -16.48 7.31
N GLY A 135 -4.17 -15.57 7.87
CA GLY A 135 -4.39 -14.21 7.35
C GLY A 135 -3.18 -13.28 7.50
N TYR A 136 -1.96 -13.76 7.25
CA TYR A 136 -0.71 -13.06 7.56
C TYR A 136 0.08 -12.71 6.30
N GLY A 137 0.67 -11.53 6.30
CA GLY A 137 1.65 -11.12 5.31
C GLY A 137 2.54 -9.99 5.80
N PHE A 138 3.52 -9.61 4.99
CA PHE A 138 4.42 -8.53 5.31
C PHE A 138 4.95 -7.81 4.07
N GLY A 139 5.41 -6.59 4.27
CA GLY A 139 5.94 -5.73 3.22
C GLY A 139 6.86 -4.65 3.77
N GLN A 140 7.71 -4.15 2.88
CA GLN A 140 8.60 -3.04 3.17
C GLN A 140 7.86 -1.72 2.98
N ASP A 141 7.98 -0.80 3.92
CA ASP A 141 7.54 0.59 3.82
C ASP A 141 8.50 1.48 4.62
N ASP A 142 8.81 2.66 4.12
CA ASP A 142 9.76 3.59 4.74
C ASP A 142 9.14 4.48 5.82
N ALA A 143 7.87 4.26 6.19
CA ALA A 143 7.12 5.01 7.19
C ALA A 143 6.98 6.52 6.87
N ARG A 144 7.18 6.88 5.61
CA ARG A 144 7.33 8.27 5.17
C ARG A 144 6.65 8.52 3.84
N THR A 145 6.99 7.75 2.81
CA THR A 145 6.57 8.00 1.42
C THR A 145 5.46 7.07 0.94
N PHE A 146 4.93 6.22 1.81
CA PHE A 146 3.96 5.17 1.44
C PHE A 146 4.51 4.21 0.37
N SER A 147 5.84 4.04 0.35
CA SER A 147 6.57 3.21 -0.62
C SER A 147 6.10 1.74 -0.63
N GLY A 148 5.54 1.26 0.48
CA GLY A 148 5.04 -0.11 0.60
C GLY A 148 3.64 -0.38 0.06
N VAL A 149 2.88 0.64 -0.37
CA VAL A 149 1.45 0.48 -0.73
C VAL A 149 1.24 -0.55 -1.84
N SER A 150 2.03 -0.50 -2.91
CA SER A 150 1.91 -1.47 -4.02
C SER A 150 2.23 -2.89 -3.57
N MET A 151 3.22 -3.06 -2.68
CA MET A 151 3.56 -4.38 -2.13
C MET A 151 2.43 -4.91 -1.25
N ALA A 152 1.88 -4.09 -0.36
CA ALA A 152 0.76 -4.46 0.48
C ALA A 152 -0.48 -4.83 -0.34
N ALA A 153 -0.85 -4.00 -1.33
CA ALA A 153 -1.96 -4.31 -2.24
C ALA A 153 -1.77 -5.66 -2.95
N ARG A 154 -0.54 -5.96 -3.40
CA ARG A 154 -0.20 -7.25 -4.00
C ARG A 154 -0.39 -8.40 -3.00
N GLN A 155 0.09 -8.27 -1.77
CA GLN A 155 -0.07 -9.31 -0.75
C GLN A 155 -1.53 -9.49 -0.32
N PHE A 156 -2.30 -8.41 -0.20
CA PHE A 156 -3.73 -8.49 0.09
C PHE A 156 -4.49 -9.23 -1.00
N ALA A 157 -4.14 -9.00 -2.27
CA ALA A 157 -4.70 -9.76 -3.38
C ALA A 157 -4.38 -11.26 -3.26
N ARG A 158 -3.15 -11.63 -2.86
CA ARG A 158 -2.77 -13.04 -2.64
C ARG A 158 -3.49 -13.69 -1.47
N LEU A 159 -3.65 -12.97 -0.36
CA LEU A 159 -4.42 -13.41 0.80
C LEU A 159 -5.89 -13.67 0.43
N LEU A 160 -6.38 -12.97 -0.59
CA LEU A 160 -7.69 -13.15 -1.23
C LEU A 160 -7.64 -14.03 -2.50
N SER A 161 -6.67 -14.96 -2.56
CA SER A 161 -6.54 -16.02 -3.57
C SER A 161 -6.20 -15.54 -5.00
N ALA A 162 -5.75 -14.30 -5.20
CA ALA A 162 -5.20 -13.88 -6.49
C ALA A 162 -3.81 -14.49 -6.74
N ASN A 163 -3.66 -15.23 -7.83
CA ASN A 163 -2.36 -15.75 -8.25
C ASN A 163 -1.48 -14.64 -8.83
N ALA A 164 -0.17 -14.89 -8.85
CA ALA A 164 0.71 -14.13 -9.73
C ALA A 164 0.27 -14.35 -11.19
N ASP A 165 0.30 -13.30 -12.00
CA ASP A 165 0.04 -13.43 -13.42
C ASP A 165 1.14 -14.30 -14.05
N ASN A 166 0.78 -15.16 -15.01
CA ASN A 166 1.61 -16.25 -15.56
C ASN A 166 1.73 -17.50 -14.67
N ILE A 167 1.01 -17.59 -13.55
CA ILE A 167 0.86 -18.81 -12.74
C ILE A 167 -0.62 -19.23 -12.75
N SER A 168 -0.87 -20.54 -12.90
CA SER A 168 -2.16 -21.25 -12.93
C SER A 168 -3.40 -20.39 -13.29
N GLY A 169 -3.81 -20.43 -14.56
CA GLY A 169 -5.08 -19.87 -15.03
C GLY A 169 -5.07 -18.37 -15.37
N CYS A 170 -4.05 -17.61 -14.96
CA CYS A 170 -3.88 -16.20 -15.36
C CYS A 170 -2.78 -16.07 -16.43
N GLN A 171 -3.11 -15.43 -17.56
CA GLN A 171 -2.14 -15.13 -18.62
C GLN A 171 -1.09 -14.12 -18.13
N LYS A 172 0.10 -14.15 -18.73
CA LYS A 172 1.14 -13.13 -18.51
C LYS A 172 0.58 -11.74 -18.77
N SER A 173 0.84 -10.81 -17.88
CA SER A 173 0.24 -9.48 -17.89
C SER A 173 1.23 -8.40 -17.43
N THR A 174 0.78 -7.14 -17.34
CA THR A 174 1.53 -6.04 -16.75
C THR A 174 0.79 -5.37 -15.58
N TYR A 175 -0.23 -6.05 -15.03
CA TYR A 175 -1.05 -5.58 -13.91
C TYR A 175 -0.36 -5.81 -12.55
N LEU A 176 -1.00 -5.41 -11.44
CA LEU A 176 -0.46 -5.52 -10.08
C LEU A 176 0.15 -6.90 -9.76
N MET A 177 -0.42 -7.98 -10.28
CA MET A 177 0.02 -9.35 -10.00
C MET A 177 1.11 -9.87 -10.95
N ALA A 178 1.62 -9.04 -11.87
CA ALA A 178 2.68 -9.42 -12.79
C ALA A 178 4.08 -9.34 -12.15
N ASN A 179 5.01 -10.16 -12.66
CA ASN A 179 6.42 -10.08 -12.28
C ASN A 179 7.11 -8.79 -12.75
N ASN A 180 6.51 -8.05 -13.70
CA ASN A 180 7.01 -6.75 -14.15
C ASN A 180 6.52 -5.64 -13.19
N ARG A 181 7.45 -4.80 -12.72
CA ARG A 181 7.22 -3.73 -11.73
C ARG A 181 7.27 -2.31 -12.31
N TYR A 182 7.26 -2.18 -13.64
CA TYR A 182 7.39 -0.90 -14.31
C TYR A 182 6.32 -0.76 -15.40
N SER A 183 5.06 -0.93 -15.02
CA SER A 183 3.96 -0.82 -15.97
C SER A 183 2.95 0.23 -15.55
N GLN A 184 2.44 0.99 -16.52
CA GLN A 184 1.30 1.89 -16.33
C GLN A 184 0.04 1.21 -15.77
N ASN A 185 -0.02 -0.12 -15.81
CA ASN A 185 -1.13 -0.93 -15.30
C ASN A 185 -0.87 -1.54 -13.91
N GLU A 186 0.31 -1.32 -13.32
CA GLU A 186 0.69 -1.95 -12.05
C GLU A 186 -0.19 -1.53 -10.87
N HIS A 187 -0.88 -0.39 -10.98
CA HIS A 187 -1.86 0.07 -9.99
C HIS A 187 -3.29 -0.44 -10.20
N THR A 188 -3.46 -1.49 -11.01
CA THR A 188 -4.76 -2.10 -11.28
C THR A 188 -4.64 -3.61 -11.29
N LEU A 189 -5.69 -4.30 -10.85
CA LEU A 189 -5.80 -5.75 -10.93
C LEU A 189 -6.18 -6.20 -12.35
N SER A 190 -5.62 -7.33 -12.80
CA SER A 190 -6.06 -8.00 -14.02
C SER A 190 -7.47 -8.56 -13.85
N ASN A 191 -8.18 -8.82 -14.95
CA ASN A 191 -9.50 -9.47 -14.89
C ASN A 191 -9.42 -10.86 -14.22
N CYS A 192 -8.27 -11.55 -14.31
CA CYS A 192 -8.06 -12.82 -13.65
C CYS A 192 -7.99 -12.65 -12.13
N SER A 193 -7.16 -11.73 -11.65
CA SER A 193 -7.03 -11.45 -10.21
C SER A 193 -8.36 -10.97 -9.61
N LYS A 194 -9.08 -10.09 -10.31
CA LYS A 194 -10.42 -9.63 -9.90
C LYS A 194 -11.39 -10.80 -9.71
N ARG A 195 -11.44 -11.73 -10.67
CA ARG A 195 -12.30 -12.91 -10.60
C ARG A 195 -11.94 -13.83 -9.43
N ASN A 196 -10.66 -14.07 -9.19
CA ASN A 196 -10.21 -14.90 -8.06
C ASN A 196 -10.64 -14.30 -6.73
N ILE A 197 -10.42 -13.00 -6.55
CA ILE A 197 -10.82 -12.27 -5.33
C ILE A 197 -12.34 -12.33 -5.17
N GLN A 198 -13.10 -12.06 -6.24
CA GLN A 198 -14.57 -12.15 -6.20
C GLN A 198 -15.04 -13.55 -5.77
N ASN A 199 -14.45 -14.61 -6.34
CA ASN A 199 -14.79 -15.98 -5.98
C ASN A 199 -14.48 -16.27 -4.51
N LYS A 200 -13.31 -15.85 -4.02
CA LYS A 200 -12.95 -15.97 -2.59
C LYS A 200 -13.98 -15.28 -1.72
N LEU A 201 -14.30 -14.02 -2.00
CA LEU A 201 -15.28 -13.25 -1.23
C LEU A 201 -16.67 -13.90 -1.21
N GLN A 202 -17.10 -14.52 -2.32
CA GLN A 202 -18.35 -15.28 -2.35
C GLN A 202 -18.30 -16.56 -1.49
N ILE A 203 -17.16 -17.23 -1.42
CA ILE A 203 -16.95 -18.40 -0.55
C ILE A 203 -17.04 -17.99 0.93
N ILE A 204 -16.42 -16.87 1.29
CA ILE A 204 -16.34 -16.40 2.69
C ILE A 204 -17.44 -15.39 3.07
N LYS A 205 -18.47 -15.21 2.24
CA LYS A 205 -19.51 -14.17 2.41
C LYS A 205 -20.25 -14.20 3.76
N ASN A 206 -20.29 -15.35 4.42
CA ASN A 206 -20.94 -15.56 5.71
C ASN A 206 -19.93 -15.70 6.87
N CYS A 207 -18.63 -15.48 6.60
CA CYS A 207 -17.56 -15.53 7.60
C CYS A 207 -17.55 -14.24 8.42
N SER A 208 -17.33 -14.33 9.72
CA SER A 208 -17.23 -13.18 10.62
C SER A 208 -16.06 -12.23 10.29
N CYS A 209 -15.07 -12.71 9.54
CA CYS A 209 -13.95 -11.90 9.06
C CYS A 209 -14.37 -10.75 8.11
N LEU A 210 -15.50 -10.91 7.41
CA LEU A 210 -16.04 -9.91 6.50
C LEU A 210 -17.00 -9.02 7.27
N ARG A 211 -16.57 -7.77 7.49
CA ARG A 211 -17.32 -6.77 8.24
C ARG A 211 -18.19 -5.94 7.30
N THR A 212 -19.19 -5.28 7.88
CA THR A 212 -20.00 -4.25 7.21
C THR A 212 -20.16 -3.06 8.16
N GLY A 213 -20.00 -1.84 7.64
CA GLY A 213 -20.23 -0.60 8.39
C GLY A 213 -19.26 -0.31 9.53
N TYR A 214 -18.09 -0.97 9.57
CA TYR A 214 -17.03 -0.63 10.50
C TYR A 214 -16.43 0.74 10.11
N SER A 215 -16.56 1.71 11.01
CA SER A 215 -16.10 3.09 10.76
C SER A 215 -14.63 3.32 11.10
N GLY A 216 -13.95 2.34 11.72
CA GLY A 216 -12.56 2.47 12.16
C GLY A 216 -12.31 3.57 13.18
N PRO A 217 -11.05 3.69 13.65
CA PRO A 217 -10.64 4.78 14.52
C PRO A 217 -10.32 6.09 13.77
N VAL A 218 -10.24 6.05 12.44
CA VAL A 218 -9.71 7.14 11.60
C VAL A 218 -10.61 7.42 10.39
N ASN A 219 -10.68 8.69 9.98
CA ASN A 219 -11.39 9.14 8.79
C ASN A 219 -10.73 8.65 7.46
N TRP A 220 -11.57 8.19 6.54
CA TRP A 220 -11.25 7.69 5.19
C TRP A 220 -10.77 8.74 4.19
N THR A 221 -10.79 10.02 4.53
CA THR A 221 -10.52 11.10 3.56
C THR A 221 -9.04 11.42 3.36
N TYR A 222 -8.16 10.94 4.23
CA TYR A 222 -6.72 11.23 4.13
C TYR A 222 -6.06 10.46 2.98
N LEU A 223 -5.17 11.16 2.28
CA LEU A 223 -4.37 10.66 1.17
C LEU A 223 -2.88 10.95 1.41
N PRO A 224 -1.95 10.21 0.78
CA PRO A 224 -0.51 10.42 0.92
C PRO A 224 -0.04 11.88 0.77
N SER A 225 -0.67 12.66 -0.12
CA SER A 225 -0.35 14.08 -0.29
C SER A 225 -0.64 14.95 0.94
N ASP A 226 -1.44 14.48 1.90
CA ASP A 226 -1.72 15.20 3.14
C ASP A 226 -0.58 15.06 4.16
N PHE A 227 0.32 14.09 3.95
CA PHE A 227 1.49 13.80 4.79
C PHE A 227 2.80 14.26 4.16
N LEU A 228 2.81 14.42 2.84
CA LEU A 228 4.00 14.78 2.09
C LEU A 228 3.97 16.27 1.74
N ALA A 229 4.96 17.01 2.25
CA ALA A 229 5.19 18.37 1.80
C ALA A 229 5.48 18.37 0.30
N LYS A 230 4.84 19.28 -0.44
CA LYS A 230 4.98 19.35 -1.91
C LYS A 230 6.41 19.66 -2.35
N GLU A 231 7.17 20.25 -1.44
CA GLU A 231 8.55 20.68 -1.62
C GLU A 231 9.54 19.53 -1.46
N ASP A 232 9.13 18.40 -0.87
CA ASP A 232 10.05 17.34 -0.45
C ASP A 232 10.02 16.10 -1.35
N THR A 233 9.03 15.94 -2.24
CA THR A 233 8.84 14.66 -2.96
C THR A 233 10.07 14.17 -3.72
N CYS A 234 10.87 15.07 -4.31
CA CYS A 234 12.13 14.69 -4.96
C CYS A 234 13.27 14.43 -3.96
N THR A 235 13.41 15.27 -2.93
CA THR A 235 14.46 15.12 -1.90
C THR A 235 14.25 13.87 -1.05
N LEU A 236 13.00 13.43 -0.88
CA LEU A 236 12.64 12.17 -0.24
C LEU A 236 13.14 10.95 -1.00
N LYS A 237 13.23 11.04 -2.33
CA LYS A 237 13.83 9.99 -3.16
C LYS A 237 15.35 10.02 -3.08
N ASN A 238 15.94 11.19 -3.14
CA ASN A 238 17.38 11.42 -3.02
C ASN A 238 17.61 12.87 -2.60
N GLU A 239 18.36 13.09 -1.53
CA GLU A 239 18.60 14.43 -0.96
C GLU A 239 19.21 15.42 -1.96
N ASN A 240 19.93 14.93 -2.98
CA ASN A 240 20.54 15.75 -4.03
C ASN A 240 19.55 16.13 -5.16
N TYR A 241 18.33 15.60 -5.14
CA TYR A 241 17.35 15.82 -6.20
C TYR A 241 16.54 17.08 -5.95
N THR A 242 16.36 17.87 -7.00
CA THR A 242 15.44 19.00 -7.04
C THR A 242 14.37 18.78 -8.11
N PHE A 243 13.32 19.60 -8.10
CA PHE A 243 12.28 19.52 -9.13
C PHE A 243 12.82 20.01 -10.46
N HIS A 244 12.63 19.21 -11.50
CA HIS A 244 13.03 19.55 -12.86
C HIS A 244 11.80 19.94 -13.69
N ASN A 245 11.86 21.03 -14.46
CA ASN A 245 10.83 21.33 -15.45
C ASN A 245 11.36 21.25 -16.88
N GLN A 246 10.46 21.35 -17.86
CA GLN A 246 10.76 21.24 -19.29
C GLN A 246 11.72 22.33 -19.81
N PHE A 247 12.04 23.34 -18.98
CA PHE A 247 12.87 24.49 -19.32
C PHE A 247 14.30 24.44 -18.73
N GLY A 248 14.72 23.28 -18.19
CA GLY A 248 16.12 23.02 -17.83
C GLY A 248 16.63 23.79 -16.61
N LYS A 249 15.75 24.17 -15.68
CA LYS A 249 16.14 24.79 -14.40
C LYS A 249 15.52 24.01 -13.24
N GLY A 250 16.25 23.91 -12.13
CA GLY A 250 15.72 23.40 -10.87
C GLY A 250 14.68 24.35 -10.27
N HIS A 251 13.63 23.80 -9.66
CA HIS A 251 12.52 24.55 -9.04
C HIS A 251 12.35 24.17 -7.58
N THR A 252 11.74 25.09 -6.81
CA THR A 252 11.38 24.88 -5.40
C THR A 252 10.04 24.16 -5.22
N LYS A 253 9.29 23.94 -6.30
CA LYS A 253 7.97 23.27 -6.28
C LYS A 253 7.85 22.24 -7.39
N ALA A 254 7.14 21.16 -7.10
CA ALA A 254 6.86 20.10 -8.06
C ALA A 254 6.02 20.61 -9.23
N PHE A 255 6.49 20.36 -10.46
CA PHE A 255 5.66 20.41 -11.66
C PHE A 255 5.05 19.03 -11.88
N VAL A 256 3.73 18.92 -11.68
CA VAL A 256 3.00 17.64 -11.77
C VAL A 256 2.29 17.57 -13.12
N PHE A 257 2.80 16.72 -14.01
CA PHE A 257 2.25 16.46 -15.34
C PHE A 257 1.74 15.02 -15.41
N ASN A 258 0.45 14.83 -15.74
CA ASN A 258 -0.19 13.51 -15.80
C ASN A 258 0.10 12.62 -14.57
N CYS A 259 0.02 13.21 -13.36
CA CYS A 259 0.33 12.54 -12.10
C CYS A 259 1.74 11.98 -11.96
N SER A 260 2.69 12.58 -12.68
CA SER A 260 4.11 12.34 -12.56
C SER A 260 4.84 13.62 -12.20
N ILE A 261 5.94 13.48 -11.46
CA ILE A 261 6.86 14.53 -11.04
C ILE A 261 8.24 14.19 -11.62
N ALA A 262 8.87 15.16 -12.26
CA ALA A 262 10.25 15.03 -12.71
C ALA A 262 11.21 15.56 -11.64
N CYS A 263 12.16 14.72 -11.25
CA CYS A 263 13.24 15.02 -10.33
C CYS A 263 14.57 14.94 -11.08
N SER A 264 15.54 15.77 -10.72
CA SER A 264 16.90 15.67 -11.27
C SER A 264 17.93 15.97 -10.20
N GLU A 265 19.10 15.35 -10.31
CA GLU A 265 20.26 15.79 -9.56
C GLU A 265 20.79 17.11 -10.13
N ASN A 266 21.15 18.06 -9.26
CA ASN A 266 21.55 19.42 -9.66
C ASN A 266 22.76 19.48 -10.62
N VAL A 267 23.51 18.40 -10.78
CA VAL A 267 24.82 18.39 -11.46
C VAL A 267 24.82 17.60 -12.78
N THR A 268 24.00 16.56 -12.90
CA THR A 268 24.11 15.57 -13.99
C THR A 268 23.02 15.70 -15.06
N ASN A 269 21.99 16.52 -14.85
CA ASN A 269 20.78 16.58 -15.71
C ASN A 269 20.07 15.23 -15.91
N ASP A 270 20.39 14.20 -15.12
CA ASP A 270 19.68 12.92 -15.17
C ASP A 270 18.28 13.09 -14.58
N ILE A 271 17.27 12.95 -15.46
CA ILE A 271 15.87 13.11 -15.10
C ILE A 271 15.30 11.79 -14.61
N SER A 272 14.88 11.76 -13.35
CA SER A 272 14.12 10.68 -12.74
C SER A 272 12.65 11.07 -12.65
N VAL A 273 11.76 10.31 -13.30
CA VAL A 273 10.32 10.52 -13.18
C VAL A 273 9.78 9.65 -12.06
N ILE A 274 9.03 10.23 -11.14
CA ILE A 274 8.28 9.53 -10.09
C ILE A 274 6.79 9.82 -10.20
N LEU A 275 5.99 8.96 -9.59
CA LEU A 275 4.56 9.21 -9.45
C LEU A 275 4.32 10.30 -8.41
N ALA A 276 3.37 11.17 -8.70
CA ALA A 276 2.85 12.10 -7.72
C ALA A 276 2.11 11.31 -6.62
N PRO A 277 2.31 11.66 -5.33
CA PRO A 277 1.56 11.04 -4.25
C PRO A 277 0.05 11.12 -4.48
N ASP A 278 -0.68 10.07 -4.09
CA ASP A 278 -2.13 10.08 -4.18
C ASP A 278 -2.70 11.26 -3.38
N GLY A 279 -3.69 11.93 -3.96
CA GLY A 279 -4.25 13.19 -3.44
C GLY A 279 -3.61 14.45 -4.02
N THR A 280 -2.49 14.34 -4.75
CA THR A 280 -1.85 15.50 -5.39
C THR A 280 -2.80 16.17 -6.38
N LYS A 281 -2.89 17.50 -6.29
CA LYS A 281 -3.63 18.35 -7.22
C LYS A 281 -2.64 19.20 -8.04
N SER A 282 -2.93 19.40 -9.32
CA SER A 282 -2.12 20.24 -10.21
C SER A 282 -2.99 21.06 -11.15
N ASP A 283 -2.36 21.93 -11.94
CA ASP A 283 -3.08 22.78 -12.90
C ASP A 283 -3.73 21.96 -14.02
N GLN A 284 -3.15 20.80 -14.36
CA GLN A 284 -3.66 19.91 -15.40
C GLN A 284 -4.53 18.78 -14.86
N CYS A 285 -4.44 18.49 -13.56
CA CYS A 285 -5.15 17.37 -12.95
C CYS A 285 -5.86 17.75 -11.67
N LEU A 286 -7.17 17.47 -11.62
CA LEU A 286 -7.99 17.76 -10.45
C LEU A 286 -7.52 17.00 -9.20
N LEU A 287 -7.14 15.73 -9.36
CA LEU A 287 -6.69 14.84 -8.30
C LEU A 287 -5.97 13.63 -8.91
N CYS A 288 -4.78 13.33 -8.42
CA CYS A 288 -4.01 12.14 -8.74
C CYS A 288 -4.37 10.99 -7.82
N LEU A 289 -4.69 9.84 -8.41
CA LEU A 289 -4.97 8.59 -7.70
C LEU A 289 -4.40 7.41 -8.48
N ALA A 290 -3.61 6.55 -7.82
CA ALA A 290 -3.00 5.37 -8.41
C ALA A 290 -2.20 5.70 -9.69
N GLY A 291 -1.44 6.79 -9.66
CA GLY A 291 -0.64 7.28 -10.79
C GLY A 291 -1.46 7.79 -11.99
N LYS A 292 -2.78 7.97 -11.84
CA LYS A 292 -3.68 8.43 -12.91
C LYS A 292 -4.42 9.69 -12.52
N CYS A 293 -4.65 10.55 -13.51
CA CYS A 293 -5.49 11.72 -13.31
C CYS A 293 -6.98 11.33 -13.30
N THR A 294 -7.68 11.69 -12.22
CA THR A 294 -9.12 11.42 -12.10
C THR A 294 -9.98 12.25 -13.05
N LYS A 295 -9.60 13.51 -13.26
CA LYS A 295 -10.24 14.43 -14.20
C LYS A 295 -9.23 15.49 -14.64
N PRO A 296 -8.99 15.65 -15.96
CA PRO A 296 -8.22 16.78 -16.46
C PRO A 296 -8.90 18.08 -16.06
N ARG A 297 -8.12 19.06 -15.64
CA ARG A 297 -8.59 20.44 -15.59
C ARG A 297 -8.46 20.98 -17.00
N LEU A 298 -9.53 20.84 -17.79
CA LEU A 298 -9.64 21.54 -19.06
C LEU A 298 -9.58 23.04 -18.77
N ASP A 299 -8.70 23.72 -19.48
CA ASP A 299 -8.13 25.04 -19.22
C ASP A 299 -9.10 26.09 -18.64
N GLN A 300 -8.57 26.91 -17.72
CA GLN A 300 -8.93 28.33 -17.60
C GLN A 300 -8.15 29.11 -18.65
#